data_AF-A0A093GNY9-F1
#
_entry.id   AF-A0A093GNY9-F1
#
_cell.length_a   1.000
_cell.length_b   1.000
_cell.length_c   1.000
_cell.angle_alpha   90.00
_cell.angle_beta   90.00
_cell.angle_gamma   90.00
#
_symmetry.space_group_name_H-M   'P 1'
#
loop_
_entity.id
_entity.type
_entity.pdbx_description
1 polymer ?
#
loop_
_entity_poly.entity_id
_entity_poly.type
_entity_poly.pdbx_seq_one_letter_code
_entity_poly.pdbx_strand_id
1 'polypeptide(L)'
;LNQLLCERVRKELQCQRLYTEFRVNPLHGVHAVTRKPMSWHENIEESADAKFLKLINHAALEPTKKYSEPQTESQEIGWNTTPLIHMDRTDRRLYFPRRRTDIS
;
A
#
# COMPACT_ATOMS: atom_id res chain seq x y z
N LEU A 1 45.89 20.25 -25.98
CA LEU A 1 44.51 20.09 -25.43
C LEU A 1 43.74 18.95 -26.12
N ASN A 2 43.67 18.90 -27.46
CA ASN A 2 42.94 17.86 -28.20
C ASN A 2 43.40 16.41 -27.95
N GLN A 3 44.70 16.15 -27.85
CA GLN A 3 45.21 14.79 -27.65
C GLN A 3 44.76 14.18 -26.31
N LEU A 4 44.71 14.98 -25.23
CA LEU A 4 44.24 14.54 -23.92
C LEU A 4 42.74 14.22 -23.93
N LEU A 5 41.94 14.97 -24.68
CA LEU A 5 40.51 14.70 -24.85
C LEU A 5 40.27 13.41 -25.65
N CYS A 6 41.03 13.19 -26.72
CA CYS A 6 40.95 11.94 -27.50
C CYS A 6 41.34 10.71 -26.67
N GLU A 7 42.41 10.81 -25.85
CA GLU A 7 42.82 9.74 -24.95
C GLU A 7 41.77 9.43 -23.89
N ARG A 8 41.10 10.47 -23.36
CA ARG A 8 40.01 10.30 -22.40
C ARG A 8 38.82 9.55 -23.01
N VAL A 9 38.37 9.97 -24.18
CA VAL A 9 37.25 9.33 -24.90
C VAL A 9 37.59 7.87 -25.23
N ARG A 10 38.83 7.57 -25.65
CA ARG A 10 39.28 6.19 -25.88
C ARG A 10 39.18 5.32 -24.64
N LYS A 11 39.64 5.81 -23.49
CA LYS A 11 39.59 5.06 -22.22
C LYS A 11 38.17 4.87 -21.72
N GLU A 12 37.30 5.87 -21.88
CA GLU A 12 35.88 5.76 -21.52
C GLU A 12 35.17 4.71 -22.39
N LEU A 13 35.38 4.73 -23.72
CA LEU A 13 34.80 3.74 -24.63
C LEU A 13 35.36 2.32 -24.41
N GLN A 14 36.63 2.18 -24.07
CA GLN A 14 37.24 0.88 -23.78
C GLN A 14 36.59 0.19 -22.57
N CYS A 15 36.14 0.96 -21.59
CA CYS A 15 35.49 0.45 -20.38
C CYS A 15 33.96 0.33 -20.51
N GLN A 16 33.36 0.86 -21.58
CA GLN A 16 31.92 0.76 -21.81
C GLN A 16 31.55 -0.61 -22.39
N ARG A 17 31.02 -1.49 -21.53
CA ARG A 17 30.33 -2.71 -21.95
C ARG A 17 28.89 -2.37 -22.32
N LEU A 18 28.61 -2.31 -23.63
CA LEU A 18 27.25 -2.21 -24.15
C LEU A 18 26.65 -3.62 -24.26
N TYR A 19 25.69 -3.92 -23.39
CA TYR A 19 24.88 -5.13 -23.54
C TYR A 19 23.76 -4.84 -24.54
N THR A 20 23.81 -5.46 -25.71
CA THR A 20 22.79 -5.33 -26.77
C THR A 20 21.73 -6.41 -26.69
N GLU A 21 22.05 -7.55 -26.06
CA GLU A 21 21.14 -8.67 -25.91
C GLU A 21 20.79 -8.87 -24.44
N PHE A 22 19.54 -8.62 -24.11
CA PHE A 22 18.97 -8.93 -22.79
C PHE A 22 18.14 -10.20 -22.92
N ARG A 23 18.54 -11.24 -22.19
CA ARG A 23 17.74 -12.46 -22.06
C ARG A 23 17.24 -12.58 -20.63
N VAL A 24 15.98 -12.98 -20.52
CA VAL A 24 15.39 -13.41 -19.28
C VAL A 24 16.13 -14.64 -18.76
N ASN A 25 16.41 -14.68 -17.46
CA ASN A 25 17.00 -15.84 -16.81
C ASN A 25 16.03 -17.04 -16.86
N PRO A 26 16.37 -18.18 -17.49
CA PRO A 26 15.49 -19.35 -17.59
C PRO A 26 15.23 -20.05 -16.25
N LEU A 27 16.13 -19.89 -15.27
CA LEU A 27 16.05 -20.54 -13.96
C LEU A 27 15.29 -19.69 -12.93
N HIS A 28 15.12 -18.40 -13.19
CA HIS A 28 14.29 -17.51 -12.41
C HIS A 28 13.05 -17.20 -13.24
N GLY A 29 11.95 -17.90 -12.95
CA GLY A 29 10.66 -17.60 -13.55
C GLY A 29 10.39 -16.10 -13.43
N VAL A 30 10.29 -15.41 -14.57
CA VAL A 30 9.95 -13.99 -14.59
C VAL A 30 8.62 -13.85 -13.89
N HIS A 31 8.64 -13.21 -12.71
CA HIS A 31 7.41 -12.76 -12.10
C HIS A 31 6.62 -12.02 -13.17
N ALA A 32 5.38 -12.46 -13.39
CA ALA A 32 4.52 -11.98 -14.46
C ALA A 32 4.75 -10.49 -14.71
N VAL A 33 5.24 -10.15 -15.91
CA VAL A 33 5.36 -8.76 -16.33
C VAL A 33 3.98 -8.15 -16.11
N THR A 34 3.89 -7.22 -15.16
CA THR A 34 2.61 -6.64 -14.77
C THR A 34 2.02 -5.98 -15.99
N ARG A 35 0.77 -6.36 -16.32
CA ARG A 35 0.04 -5.80 -17.45
C ARG A 35 -0.01 -4.28 -17.33
N LYS A 36 -0.16 -3.58 -18.46
CA LYS A 36 -0.28 -2.13 -18.44
C LYS A 36 -1.51 -1.77 -17.59
N PRO A 37 -1.36 -0.99 -16.49
CA PRO A 37 -2.40 -0.84 -15.49
C PRO A 37 -3.72 -0.29 -16.04
N MET A 38 -3.67 0.48 -17.13
CA MET A 38 -4.84 1.13 -17.76
C MET A 38 -5.28 0.51 -19.10
N SER A 39 -4.72 -0.64 -19.51
CA SER A 39 -5.12 -1.27 -20.77
C SER A 39 -6.45 -1.99 -20.59
N TRP A 40 -7.53 -1.39 -21.12
CA TRP A 40 -8.88 -1.97 -21.05
C TRP A 40 -8.97 -3.38 -21.65
N HIS A 41 -8.21 -3.66 -22.72
CA HIS A 41 -8.24 -4.95 -23.40
C HIS A 41 -7.41 -6.05 -22.71
N GLU A 42 -6.49 -5.66 -21.83
CA GLU A 42 -5.67 -6.60 -21.04
C GLU A 42 -6.25 -6.85 -19.65
N ASN A 43 -7.24 -6.08 -19.19
CA ASN A 43 -7.93 -6.29 -17.91
C ASN A 43 -9.17 -7.18 -18.11
N ILE A 44 -8.97 -8.42 -18.56
CA ILE A 44 -10.00 -9.45 -18.43
C ILE A 44 -10.10 -9.74 -16.92
N GLU A 45 -11.25 -9.46 -16.31
CA GLU A 45 -11.54 -9.85 -14.92
C GLU A 45 -11.56 -11.38 -14.83
N GLU A 46 -10.40 -11.97 -14.58
CA GLU A 46 -10.32 -13.34 -14.12
C GLU A 46 -10.91 -13.40 -12.70
N SER A 47 -11.75 -14.39 -12.44
CA SER A 47 -12.33 -14.58 -11.12
C SER A 47 -11.21 -14.80 -10.11
N ALA A 48 -10.98 -13.83 -9.23
CA ALA A 48 -9.94 -13.92 -8.20
C ALA A 48 -10.14 -15.18 -7.34
N ASP A 49 -9.03 -15.79 -6.92
CA ASP A 49 -9.07 -16.98 -6.06
C ASP A 49 -9.88 -16.67 -4.79
N ALA A 50 -10.96 -17.42 -4.59
CA ALA A 50 -11.85 -17.28 -3.44
C ALA A 50 -11.10 -17.42 -2.11
N LYS A 51 -10.01 -18.20 -2.05
CA LYS A 51 -9.16 -18.30 -0.85
C LYS A 51 -8.43 -16.99 -0.58
N PHE A 52 -7.91 -16.35 -1.63
CA PHE A 52 -7.21 -15.08 -1.52
C PHE A 52 -8.15 -13.94 -1.13
N LEU A 53 -9.35 -13.90 -1.72
CA LEU A 53 -10.41 -12.96 -1.33
C LEU A 53 -10.80 -13.12 0.15
N LYS A 54 -10.96 -14.37 0.62
CA LYS A 54 -11.23 -14.64 2.04
C LYS A 54 -10.09 -14.17 2.94
N LEU A 55 -8.85 -14.33 2.52
CA LEU A 55 -7.68 -13.88 3.29
C LEU A 55 -7.63 -12.36 3.41
N ILE A 56 -7.86 -11.62 2.31
CA ILE A 56 -7.92 -10.16 2.33
C ILE A 56 -9.06 -9.69 3.22
N ASN A 57 -10.25 -10.27 3.04
CA ASN A 57 -11.43 -9.90 3.84
C ASN A 57 -11.17 -10.16 5.32
N HIS A 58 -10.58 -11.30 5.67
CA HIS A 58 -10.17 -11.61 7.03
C HIS A 58 -9.15 -10.59 7.55
N ALA A 59 -8.12 -10.24 6.77
CA ALA A 59 -7.12 -9.24 7.13
C ALA A 59 -7.69 -7.83 7.29
N ALA A 60 -8.79 -7.50 6.63
CA ALA A 60 -9.50 -6.23 6.77
C ALA A 60 -10.43 -6.17 7.98
N LEU A 61 -10.72 -7.28 8.66
CA LEU A 61 -11.57 -7.27 9.85
C LEU A 61 -10.95 -6.47 11.00
N GLU A 62 -11.81 -5.89 11.83
CA GLU A 62 -11.41 -5.20 13.05
C GLU A 62 -10.67 -6.15 14.01
N PRO A 63 -9.68 -5.66 14.78
CA PRO A 63 -8.94 -6.48 15.73
C PRO A 63 -9.84 -7.24 16.72
N THR A 64 -10.91 -6.61 17.20
CA THR A 64 -11.89 -7.18 18.14
C THR A 64 -12.70 -8.34 17.56
N LYS A 65 -12.79 -8.44 16.23
CA LYS A 65 -13.42 -9.58 15.53
C LYS A 65 -12.45 -10.72 15.26
N LYS A 66 -11.14 -10.45 15.28
CA LYS A 66 -10.07 -11.42 14.99
C LYS A 66 -9.53 -12.10 16.23
N TYR A 67 -9.41 -11.36 17.32
CA TYR A 67 -8.77 -11.81 18.55
C TYR A 67 -9.71 -11.60 19.74
N SER A 68 -9.63 -12.49 20.73
CA SER A 68 -10.39 -12.37 21.97
C SER A 68 -9.85 -11.27 22.89
N GLU A 69 -8.57 -10.94 22.75
CA GLU A 69 -7.84 -10.00 23.61
C GLU A 69 -6.88 -9.14 22.77
N PRO A 70 -6.57 -7.91 23.22
CA PRO A 70 -5.65 -7.03 22.52
C PRO A 70 -4.26 -7.65 22.43
N GLN A 71 -3.66 -7.60 21.24
CA GLN A 71 -2.34 -8.19 20.98
C GLN A 71 -1.19 -7.19 21.15
N THR A 72 -1.50 -5.90 21.23
CA THR A 72 -0.53 -4.81 21.33
C THR A 72 -1.08 -3.69 22.21
N GLU A 73 -0.22 -2.95 22.90
CA GLU A 73 -0.61 -1.82 23.77
C GLU A 73 -1.49 -0.79 23.06
N SER A 74 -1.21 -0.51 21.78
CA SER A 74 -2.02 0.42 20.99
C SER A 74 -3.46 -0.05 20.76
N GLN A 75 -3.71 -1.37 20.76
CA GLN A 75 -5.04 -1.94 20.64
C GLN A 75 -5.84 -1.81 21.93
N GLU A 76 -5.18 -1.80 23.10
CA GLU A 76 -5.84 -1.68 24.40
C GLU A 76 -6.65 -0.39 24.51
N ILE A 77 -6.11 0.73 24.00
CA ILE A 77 -6.75 2.06 24.04
C ILE A 77 -8.12 2.04 23.36
N GLY A 78 -8.24 1.33 22.24
CA GLY A 78 -9.43 1.26 21.41
C GLY A 78 -10.24 -0.03 21.55
N TRP A 79 -9.87 -0.92 22.48
CA TRP A 79 -10.46 -2.26 22.56
C TRP A 79 -11.94 -2.21 22.98
N ASN A 80 -12.23 -1.39 23.99
CA ASN A 80 -13.59 -1.17 24.51
C ASN A 80 -14.10 0.20 24.05
N THR A 81 -14.68 0.28 22.86
CA THR A 81 -15.22 1.54 22.30
C THR A 81 -16.58 1.92 22.85
N THR A 82 -17.29 0.98 23.47
CA THR A 82 -18.61 1.24 24.05
C THR A 82 -18.47 2.11 25.31
N PRO A 83 -19.04 3.32 25.33
CA PRO A 83 -18.93 4.19 26.49
C PRO A 83 -19.71 3.59 27.66
N LEU A 84 -19.18 3.72 28.88
CA LEU A 84 -19.82 3.23 30.11
C LEU A 84 -21.17 3.91 30.37
N ILE A 85 -21.31 5.16 29.94
CA ILE A 85 -22.55 5.93 30.02
C ILE A 85 -23.02 6.18 28.59
N HIS A 86 -24.27 5.79 28.30
CA HIS A 86 -24.87 6.11 27.01
C HIS A 86 -25.04 7.63 26.90
N MET A 87 -24.37 8.23 25.92
CA MET A 87 -24.45 9.67 25.70
C MET A 87 -25.69 9.99 24.87
N ASP A 88 -26.73 10.47 25.54
CA ASP A 88 -27.88 11.06 24.84
C ASP A 88 -27.50 12.43 24.27
N ARG A 89 -27.41 12.51 22.94
CA ARG A 89 -27.10 13.77 22.22
C ARG A 89 -28.28 14.74 22.18
N THR A 90 -29.46 14.33 22.64
CA THR A 90 -30.62 15.21 22.76
C THR A 90 -30.71 15.88 24.12
N ASP A 91 -30.09 15.30 25.16
CA ASP A 91 -30.06 15.88 26.50
C ASP A 91 -29.15 17.11 26.55
N ARG A 92 -29.78 18.29 26.55
CA ARG A 92 -29.11 19.59 26.64
C ARG A 92 -28.40 19.83 27.97
N ARG A 93 -28.61 18.98 28.98
CA ARG A 93 -27.91 19.07 30.28
C ARG A 93 -26.50 18.50 30.23
N LEU A 94 -26.22 17.57 29.31
CA LEU A 94 -24.95 16.85 29.23
C LEU A 94 -24.26 17.01 27.87
N TYR A 95 -24.99 17.36 26.81
CA TYR A 95 -24.46 17.50 25.46
C TYR A 95 -24.28 18.97 25.03
N PHE A 96 -23.04 19.45 25.07
CA PHE A 96 -22.67 20.83 24.71
C PHE A 96 -21.69 20.88 23.51
N PRO A 97 -22.12 20.54 22.29
CA PRO A 97 -21.24 20.59 21.13
C PRO A 97 -20.90 22.03 20.78
N ARG A 98 -19.65 22.26 20.35
CA ARG A 98 -19.23 23.56 19.84
C ARG A 98 -20.00 23.86 18.54
N ARG A 99 -20.73 24.97 18.54
CA ARG A 99 -21.44 25.46 17.34
C ARG A 99 -20.58 26.50 16.66
N ARG A 100 -20.35 26.34 15.36
CA ARG A 100 -19.80 27.43 14.55
C ARG A 100 -20.91 28.42 14.27
N THR A 101 -20.59 29.70 14.36
CA THR A 101 -21.44 30.83 14.01
C THR A 101 -20.65 31.72 13.06
N ASP A 102 -21.30 32.63 12.34
CA ASP A 102 -20.62 33.47 11.34
C ASP A 102 -19.50 34.36 11.91
N ILE A 103 -19.41 34.45 13.24
CA ILE A 103 -18.41 35.23 13.98
C ILE A 103 -17.22 34.36 14.42
N SER A 104 -17.29 33.02 14.32
CA SER A 104 -16.32 32.06 14.89
C SER A 104 -15.73 31.05 13.90
#